data_AF-A0A484QEU6-F1
#
_entry.id   AF-A0A484QEU6-F1
#
_cell.length_a   1.000
_cell.length_b   1.000
_cell.length_c   1.000
_cell.angle_alpha   90.00
_cell.angle_beta   90.00
_cell.angle_gamma   90.00
#
_symmetry.space_group_name_H-M   'P 1'
#
loop_
_entity.id
_entity.type
_entity.pdbx_description
1 polymer ?
#
loop_
_entity_poly.entity_id
_entity_poly.type
_entity_poly.pdbx_seq_one_letter_code
_entity_poly.pdbx_strand_id
1 'polypeptide(L)'
;MLAMPIEPKNATQIICEALQEQFDVEYERKSLSGLTPHDWHAQAVFVTNILQRTLGDNVGFHILRAQYSTGQEGAVSARRVSEWLNGDAAEGSRERELTDLLVTNILRGRPRLRDLSDRFDLPYSAIQRAGSAYRVLVESRRRAALFRLDIRMRDAGIVMDAEGHAVPTPLDNVNQDMQNSPILVASPP
;
A
#
# COMPACT_ATOMS: atom_id res chain seq x y z
N MET A 1 -19.87 -28.59 24.03
CA MET A 1 -19.33 -27.31 23.53
C MET A 1 -18.48 -27.60 22.32
N LEU A 2 -18.98 -27.31 21.12
CA LEU A 2 -18.21 -27.44 19.88
C LEU A 2 -17.38 -26.17 19.71
N ALA A 3 -16.06 -26.32 19.61
CA ALA A 3 -15.15 -25.23 19.25
C ALA A 3 -15.58 -24.69 17.88
N MET A 4 -15.89 -23.39 17.80
CA MET A 4 -16.15 -22.77 16.50
C MET A 4 -14.82 -22.65 15.73
N PRO A 5 -14.79 -22.97 14.43
CA PRO A 5 -13.60 -22.83 13.61
C PRO A 5 -13.24 -21.34 13.53
N ILE A 6 -12.00 -21.00 13.84
CA ILE A 6 -11.45 -19.66 13.57
C ILE A 6 -11.38 -19.53 12.04
N GLU A 7 -12.37 -18.85 11.45
CA GLU A 7 -12.38 -18.53 10.04
C GLU A 7 -11.12 -17.70 9.70
N PRO A 8 -10.42 -17.98 8.59
CA PRO A 8 -9.23 -17.23 8.22
C PRO A 8 -9.59 -15.76 7.97
N LYS A 9 -8.87 -14.85 8.63
CA LYS A 9 -9.06 -13.40 8.51
C LYS A 9 -9.13 -12.98 7.04
N ASN A 10 -10.24 -12.35 6.64
CA ASN A 10 -10.32 -11.77 5.31
C ASN A 10 -9.44 -10.50 5.24
N ALA A 11 -9.22 -9.96 4.03
CA ALA A 11 -8.38 -8.76 3.87
C ALA A 11 -8.78 -7.66 4.81
N THR A 12 -10.07 -7.39 4.82
CA THR A 12 -10.66 -6.24 5.46
C THR A 12 -10.26 -6.19 6.91
N GLN A 13 -10.22 -7.34 7.57
CA GLN A 13 -9.76 -7.48 8.93
C GLN A 13 -8.26 -7.17 9.10
N ILE A 14 -7.43 -7.54 8.12
CA ILE A 14 -5.98 -7.24 8.10
C ILE A 14 -5.72 -5.75 7.86
N ILE A 15 -6.51 -5.09 7.00
CA ILE A 15 -6.40 -3.64 6.71
C ILE A 15 -6.68 -2.83 7.96
N CYS A 16 -7.80 -3.13 8.61
CA CYS A 16 -8.26 -2.38 9.76
C CYS A 16 -7.30 -2.55 10.94
N GLU A 17 -6.79 -3.78 11.17
CA GLU A 17 -5.77 -4.03 12.18
C GLU A 17 -4.48 -3.25 11.90
N ALA A 18 -4.01 -3.20 10.65
CA ALA A 18 -2.78 -2.49 10.28
C ALA A 18 -2.91 -0.95 10.39
N LEU A 19 -4.08 -0.40 10.05
CA LEU A 19 -4.33 1.04 10.20
C LEU A 19 -4.51 1.43 11.67
N GLN A 20 -5.13 0.58 12.49
CA GLN A 20 -5.27 0.85 13.93
C GLN A 20 -3.93 0.78 14.67
N GLU A 21 -3.06 -0.19 14.36
CA GLU A 21 -1.73 -0.29 14.96
C GLU A 21 -0.82 0.92 14.62
N GLN A 22 -1.05 1.57 13.48
CA GLN A 22 -0.21 2.65 12.99
C GLN A 22 -0.64 4.05 13.45
N PHE A 23 -1.92 4.25 13.76
CA PHE A 23 -2.49 5.58 14.03
C PHE A 23 -3.08 5.75 15.44
N ASP A 24 -3.13 4.69 16.26
CA ASP A 24 -3.70 4.74 17.61
C ASP A 24 -2.65 4.39 18.69
N VAL A 25 -2.19 5.41 19.42
CA VAL A 25 -1.12 5.32 20.44
C VAL A 25 -1.63 4.68 21.74
N GLU A 26 -2.96 4.56 21.92
CA GLU A 26 -3.60 3.92 23.08
C GLU A 26 -4.12 2.50 22.79
N TYR A 27 -3.78 1.92 21.63
CA TYR A 27 -4.32 0.63 21.22
C TYR A 27 -3.82 -0.54 22.09
N GLU A 28 -4.55 -0.81 23.17
CA GLU A 28 -4.61 -2.16 23.74
C GLU A 28 -5.40 -3.05 22.80
N ARG A 29 -4.88 -4.24 22.50
CA ARG A 29 -5.52 -5.29 21.69
C ARG A 29 -6.80 -5.80 22.39
N LYS A 30 -7.83 -4.96 22.48
CA LYS A 30 -9.11 -5.26 23.12
C LYS A 30 -9.91 -6.13 22.17
N SER A 31 -10.31 -7.29 22.68
CA SER A 31 -11.22 -8.19 21.98
C SER A 31 -12.52 -7.47 21.67
N LEU A 32 -12.94 -7.57 20.41
CA LEU A 32 -14.29 -7.31 19.93
C LEU A 32 -14.71 -5.85 20.08
N SER A 33 -14.42 -5.04 19.06
CA SER A 33 -15.26 -3.87 18.81
C SER A 33 -16.71 -4.33 18.79
N GLY A 34 -17.63 -3.60 19.43
CA GLY A 34 -19.07 -3.94 19.43
C GLY A 34 -19.73 -3.86 18.05
N LEU A 35 -18.94 -3.82 16.97
CA LEU A 35 -19.36 -3.80 15.58
C LEU A 35 -19.65 -5.22 15.14
N THR A 36 -20.84 -5.41 14.59
CA THR A 36 -21.19 -6.66 13.94
C THR A 36 -20.36 -6.85 12.67
N PRO A 37 -20.25 -8.09 12.13
CA PRO A 37 -19.62 -8.30 10.83
C PRO A 37 -20.23 -7.43 9.71
N HIS A 38 -21.52 -7.11 9.81
CA HIS A 38 -22.20 -6.21 8.89
C HIS A 38 -21.68 -4.77 9.02
N ASP A 39 -21.45 -4.28 10.22
CA ASP A 39 -20.93 -2.92 10.45
C ASP A 39 -19.49 -2.78 9.97
N TRP A 40 -18.67 -3.81 10.19
CA TRP A 40 -17.32 -3.88 9.63
C TRP A 40 -17.32 -3.90 8.10
N HIS A 41 -18.23 -4.66 7.49
CA HIS A 41 -18.39 -4.67 6.05
C HIS A 41 -18.84 -3.31 5.51
N ALA A 42 -19.83 -2.68 6.15
CA ALA A 42 -20.33 -1.36 5.78
C ALA A 42 -19.22 -0.29 5.86
N GLN A 43 -18.40 -0.32 6.93
CA GLN A 43 -17.25 0.58 7.08
C GLN A 43 -16.20 0.36 5.98
N ALA A 44 -15.88 -0.89 5.65
CA ALA A 44 -14.91 -1.18 4.61
C ALA A 44 -15.38 -0.74 3.22
N VAL A 45 -16.65 -0.96 2.91
CA VAL A 45 -17.28 -0.49 1.67
C VAL A 45 -17.27 1.04 1.63
N PHE A 46 -17.59 1.70 2.73
CA PHE A 46 -17.55 3.15 2.85
C PHE A 46 -16.14 3.71 2.61
N VAL A 47 -15.12 3.20 3.29
CA VAL A 47 -13.72 3.62 3.12
C VAL A 47 -13.23 3.38 1.70
N THR A 48 -13.57 2.23 1.10
CA THR A 48 -13.20 1.92 -0.29
C THR A 48 -13.87 2.86 -1.28
N ASN A 49 -15.14 3.22 -1.05
CA ASN A 49 -15.85 4.20 -1.88
C ASN A 49 -15.27 5.60 -1.74
N ILE A 50 -14.86 6.02 -0.53
CA ILE A 50 -14.16 7.29 -0.33
C ILE A 50 -12.82 7.29 -1.05
N LEU A 51 -12.03 6.23 -0.92
CA LEU A 51 -10.76 6.05 -1.63
C LEU A 51 -10.97 6.20 -3.14
N GLN A 52 -11.93 5.47 -3.71
CA GLN A 52 -12.21 5.51 -5.14
C GLN A 52 -12.73 6.86 -5.61
N ARG A 53 -13.62 7.53 -4.85
CA ARG A 53 -14.12 8.88 -5.21
C ARG A 53 -13.03 9.95 -5.10
N THR A 54 -12.13 9.83 -4.14
CA THR A 54 -11.07 10.81 -3.87
C THR A 54 -9.92 10.68 -4.86
N LEU A 55 -9.50 9.45 -5.13
CA LEU A 55 -8.32 9.17 -5.94
C LEU A 55 -8.71 8.88 -7.41
N GLY A 56 -9.92 8.43 -7.67
CA GLY A 56 -10.31 7.91 -8.98
C GLY A 56 -9.62 6.58 -9.29
N ASP A 57 -9.64 6.19 -10.56
CA ASP A 57 -8.96 4.98 -11.07
C ASP A 57 -7.47 5.25 -11.34
N ASN A 58 -6.78 5.81 -10.33
CA ASN A 58 -5.36 6.16 -10.44
C ASN A 58 -4.48 5.08 -9.79
N VAL A 59 -3.17 5.11 -10.09
CA VAL A 59 -2.26 4.10 -9.53
C VAL A 59 -2.15 4.17 -8.01
N GLY A 60 -2.31 5.34 -7.39
CA GLY A 60 -2.36 5.50 -5.95
C GLY A 60 -3.52 4.75 -5.30
N PHE A 61 -4.70 4.77 -5.93
CA PHE A 61 -5.85 3.96 -5.52
C PHE A 61 -5.51 2.47 -5.59
N HIS A 62 -4.93 2.01 -6.71
CA HIS A 62 -4.56 0.60 -6.85
C HIS A 62 -3.45 0.18 -5.88
N ILE A 63 -2.49 1.05 -5.54
CA ILE A 63 -1.46 0.78 -4.52
C ILE A 63 -2.13 0.54 -3.16
N LEU A 64 -3.00 1.46 -2.73
CA LEU A 64 -3.69 1.34 -1.45
C LEU A 64 -4.60 0.11 -1.44
N ARG A 65 -5.42 -0.08 -2.48
CA ARG A 65 -6.30 -1.24 -2.59
C ARG A 65 -5.49 -2.55 -2.62
N ALA A 66 -4.38 -2.62 -3.34
CA ALA A 66 -3.56 -3.84 -3.41
C ALA A 66 -2.81 -4.14 -2.11
N GLN A 67 -2.34 -3.12 -1.38
CA GLN A 67 -1.69 -3.27 -0.08
C GLN A 67 -2.67 -3.83 0.96
N TYR A 68 -3.91 -3.34 0.91
CA TYR A 68 -4.86 -3.54 1.98
C TYR A 68 -5.89 -4.66 1.65
N SER A 69 -6.50 -4.69 0.47
CA SER A 69 -7.53 -5.71 0.13
C SER A 69 -6.97 -7.13 -0.10
N THR A 70 -7.83 -8.15 -0.25
CA THR A 70 -7.48 -9.55 -0.50
C THR A 70 -8.40 -10.10 -1.56
N GLY A 71 -8.17 -11.37 -1.93
CA GLY A 71 -8.90 -12.01 -3.01
C GLY A 71 -8.69 -11.29 -4.32
N GLN A 72 -9.73 -11.30 -5.14
CA GLN A 72 -9.65 -10.85 -6.52
C GLN A 72 -9.37 -9.34 -6.63
N GLU A 73 -9.93 -8.52 -5.75
CA GLU A 73 -9.79 -7.08 -5.82
C GLU A 73 -8.35 -6.60 -5.60
N GLY A 74 -7.67 -7.22 -4.63
CA GLY A 74 -6.28 -6.95 -4.33
C GLY A 74 -5.36 -7.45 -5.43
N ALA A 75 -5.67 -8.61 -6.00
CA ALA A 75 -4.91 -9.18 -7.11
C ALA A 75 -5.02 -8.29 -8.38
N VAL A 76 -6.24 -7.86 -8.75
CA VAL A 76 -6.46 -6.95 -9.87
C VAL A 76 -5.72 -5.64 -9.66
N SER A 77 -5.78 -5.07 -8.46
CA SER A 77 -5.08 -3.81 -8.17
C SER A 77 -3.56 -3.97 -8.18
N ALA A 78 -3.02 -5.08 -7.65
CA ALA A 78 -1.59 -5.36 -7.71
C ALA A 78 -1.12 -5.51 -9.16
N ARG A 79 -1.93 -6.14 -10.00
CA ARG A 79 -1.66 -6.26 -11.44
C ARG A 79 -1.63 -4.89 -12.13
N ARG A 80 -2.56 -3.99 -11.82
CA ARG A 80 -2.53 -2.60 -12.31
C ARG A 80 -1.26 -1.85 -11.91
N VAL A 81 -0.77 -2.07 -10.69
CA VAL A 81 0.50 -1.48 -10.23
C VAL A 81 1.69 -2.07 -10.98
N SER A 82 1.69 -3.37 -11.26
CA SER A 82 2.72 -4.03 -12.07
C SER A 82 2.73 -3.52 -13.52
N GLU A 83 1.55 -3.39 -14.14
CA GLU A 83 1.39 -2.80 -15.48
C GLU A 83 1.89 -1.36 -15.53
N TRP A 84 1.66 -0.57 -14.48
CA TRP A 84 2.19 0.78 -14.37
C TRP A 84 3.72 0.83 -14.22
N LEU A 85 4.32 -0.09 -13.45
CA LEU A 85 5.77 -0.11 -13.21
C LEU A 85 6.57 -0.65 -14.39
N ASN A 86 6.01 -1.60 -15.13
CA ASN A 86 6.64 -2.21 -16.29
C ASN A 86 5.60 -2.42 -17.39
N GLY A 87 5.22 -1.35 -18.09
CA GLY A 87 4.17 -1.39 -19.11
C GLY A 87 4.52 -2.24 -20.33
N ASP A 88 5.80 -2.33 -20.67
CA ASP A 88 6.28 -2.98 -21.88
C ASP A 88 6.40 -4.51 -21.75
N ALA A 89 6.38 -5.04 -20.52
CA ALA A 89 6.46 -6.49 -20.30
C ALA A 89 5.24 -7.21 -20.86
N ALA A 90 5.49 -8.11 -21.83
CA ALA A 90 4.46 -8.89 -22.50
C ALA A 90 3.64 -9.74 -21.50
N GLU A 91 2.34 -9.90 -21.77
CA GLU A 91 1.48 -10.76 -20.97
C GLU A 91 1.95 -12.22 -21.03
N GLY A 92 1.95 -12.91 -19.88
CA GLY A 92 2.46 -14.28 -19.76
C GLY A 92 3.98 -14.41 -19.81
N SER A 93 4.73 -13.32 -19.99
CA SER A 93 6.20 -13.36 -19.96
C SER A 93 6.74 -13.59 -18.55
N ARG A 94 7.94 -14.18 -18.49
CA ARG A 94 8.68 -14.39 -17.23
C ARG A 94 9.03 -13.06 -16.55
N GLU A 95 9.24 -12.00 -17.35
CA GLU A 95 9.45 -10.65 -16.84
C GLU A 95 8.21 -10.08 -16.16
N ARG A 96 7.03 -10.22 -16.81
CA ARG A 96 5.75 -9.80 -16.22
C ARG A 96 5.48 -10.51 -14.90
N GLU A 97 5.70 -11.83 -14.87
CA GLU A 97 5.54 -12.63 -13.67
C GLU A 97 6.45 -12.17 -12.53
N LEU A 98 7.71 -11.85 -12.84
CA LEU A 98 8.65 -11.30 -11.86
C LEU A 98 8.17 -9.93 -11.34
N THR A 99 7.72 -9.03 -12.23
CA THR A 99 7.18 -7.72 -11.82
C THR A 99 5.95 -7.88 -10.91
N ASP A 100 5.02 -8.77 -11.23
CA ASP A 100 3.83 -9.03 -10.41
C ASP A 100 4.20 -9.49 -8.99
N LEU A 101 5.17 -10.41 -8.89
CA LEU A 101 5.63 -10.92 -7.60
C LEU A 101 6.46 -9.90 -6.82
N LEU A 102 7.25 -9.05 -7.51
CA LEU A 102 7.95 -7.93 -6.88
C LEU A 102 6.98 -6.89 -6.34
N VAL A 103 5.92 -6.56 -7.07
CA VAL A 103 4.86 -5.66 -6.58
C VAL A 103 4.20 -6.25 -5.35
N THR A 104 3.88 -7.55 -5.38
CA THR A 104 3.30 -8.22 -4.21
C THR A 104 4.27 -8.21 -3.02
N ASN A 105 5.58 -8.42 -3.26
CA ASN A 105 6.61 -8.28 -2.22
C ASN A 105 6.65 -6.85 -1.64
N ILE A 106 6.61 -5.82 -2.48
CA ILE A 106 6.68 -4.43 -2.05
C ILE A 106 5.45 -4.07 -1.20
N LEU A 107 4.27 -4.49 -1.64
CA LEU A 107 3.01 -4.11 -0.99
C LEU A 107 2.65 -4.99 0.22
N ARG A 108 3.10 -6.25 0.25
CA ARG A 108 2.69 -7.24 1.26
C ARG A 108 3.83 -7.99 1.94
N GLY A 109 5.07 -7.72 1.58
CA GLY A 109 6.26 -8.39 2.11
C GLY A 109 6.45 -9.84 1.64
N ARG A 110 5.63 -10.34 0.71
CA ARG A 110 5.68 -11.73 0.23
C ARG A 110 5.47 -11.83 -1.29
N PRO A 111 6.09 -12.80 -1.98
CA PRO A 111 7.11 -13.74 -1.49
C PRO A 111 8.42 -13.04 -1.11
N ARG A 112 9.37 -13.71 -0.45
CA ARG A 112 10.66 -13.08 -0.11
C ARG A 112 11.52 -12.91 -1.37
N LEU A 113 12.40 -11.91 -1.38
CA LEU A 113 13.30 -11.68 -2.53
C LEU A 113 14.23 -12.87 -2.81
N ARG A 114 14.59 -13.65 -1.78
CA ARG A 114 15.36 -14.89 -1.94
C ARG A 114 14.58 -15.94 -2.73
N ASP A 115 13.31 -16.14 -2.39
CA ASP A 115 12.42 -17.06 -3.12
C ASP A 115 12.29 -16.65 -4.60
N LEU A 116 12.33 -15.35 -4.89
CA LEU A 116 12.33 -14.82 -6.27
C LEU A 116 13.67 -15.07 -6.97
N SER A 117 14.79 -14.86 -6.27
CA SER A 117 16.13 -15.18 -6.80
C SER A 117 16.19 -16.64 -7.26
N ASP A 118 15.72 -17.56 -6.42
CA ASP A 118 15.73 -18.99 -6.69
C ASP A 118 14.75 -19.36 -7.82
N ARG A 119 13.53 -18.83 -7.82
CA ARG A 119 12.50 -19.11 -8.85
C ARG A 119 12.88 -18.60 -10.23
N PHE A 120 13.51 -17.43 -10.30
CA PHE A 120 13.85 -16.79 -11.57
C PHE A 120 15.27 -17.10 -12.04
N ASP A 121 16.07 -17.81 -11.24
CA ASP A 121 17.49 -18.08 -11.50
C ASP A 121 18.26 -16.78 -11.80
N LEU A 122 18.03 -15.78 -10.96
CA LEU A 122 18.64 -14.45 -11.07
C LEU A 122 19.45 -14.15 -9.81
N PRO A 123 20.56 -13.41 -9.91
CA PRO A 123 21.30 -12.96 -8.73
C PRO A 123 20.41 -12.13 -7.79
N TYR A 124 20.51 -12.39 -6.49
CA TYR A 124 19.77 -11.65 -5.47
C TYR A 124 19.92 -10.13 -5.61
N SER A 125 21.12 -9.66 -5.98
CA SER A 125 21.41 -8.25 -6.20
C SER A 125 20.63 -7.64 -7.37
N ALA A 126 20.34 -8.41 -8.41
CA ALA A 126 19.52 -7.95 -9.54
C ALA A 126 18.05 -7.78 -9.11
N ILE A 127 17.51 -8.78 -8.40
CA ILE A 127 16.17 -8.72 -7.81
C ILE A 127 16.04 -7.56 -6.83
N GLN A 128 17.03 -7.39 -5.94
CA GLN A 128 17.05 -6.31 -4.96
C GLN A 128 17.13 -4.93 -5.63
N ARG A 129 17.94 -4.76 -6.68
CA ARG A 129 18.04 -3.50 -7.41
C ARG A 129 16.72 -3.11 -8.06
N ALA A 130 16.08 -4.04 -8.77
CA ALA A 130 14.77 -3.82 -9.38
C ALA A 130 13.70 -3.52 -8.32
N GLY A 131 13.64 -4.33 -7.25
CA GLY A 131 12.71 -4.14 -6.15
C GLY A 131 12.87 -2.79 -5.44
N SER A 132 14.11 -2.33 -5.23
CA SER A 132 14.37 -1.01 -4.64
C SER A 132 13.92 0.13 -5.55
N ALA A 133 14.20 0.06 -6.85
CA ALA A 133 13.76 1.07 -7.81
C ALA A 133 12.23 1.19 -7.84
N TYR A 134 11.52 0.05 -7.91
CA TYR A 134 10.06 0.03 -7.85
C TYR A 134 9.52 0.50 -6.52
N ARG A 135 10.16 0.16 -5.39
CA ARG A 135 9.74 0.61 -4.06
C ARG A 135 9.74 2.14 -3.96
N VAL A 136 10.75 2.82 -4.50
CA VAL A 136 10.79 4.29 -4.52
C VAL A 136 9.58 4.85 -5.26
N LEU A 137 9.29 4.35 -6.47
CA LEU A 137 8.16 4.80 -7.27
C LEU A 137 6.81 4.55 -6.59
N VAL A 138 6.61 3.35 -6.06
CA VAL A 138 5.39 2.96 -5.32
C VAL A 138 5.22 3.86 -4.10
N GLU A 139 6.29 4.10 -3.34
CA GLU A 139 6.22 4.85 -2.09
C GLU A 139 5.89 6.32 -2.32
N SER A 140 6.46 6.95 -3.35
CA SER A 140 6.10 8.32 -3.75
C SER A 140 4.62 8.43 -4.11
N ARG A 141 4.09 7.47 -4.89
CA ARG A 141 2.67 7.45 -5.26
C ARG A 141 1.76 7.15 -4.07
N ARG A 142 2.19 6.26 -3.16
CA ARG A 142 1.47 5.94 -1.93
C ARG A 142 1.32 7.17 -1.05
N ARG A 143 2.42 7.89 -0.79
CA ARG A 143 2.39 9.12 0.02
C ARG A 143 1.48 10.19 -0.58
N ALA A 144 1.57 10.42 -1.89
CA ALA A 144 0.69 11.37 -2.57
C ALA A 144 -0.79 10.98 -2.48
N ALA A 145 -1.10 9.68 -2.57
CA ALA A 145 -2.47 9.18 -2.41
C ALA A 145 -2.99 9.34 -0.98
N LEU A 146 -2.17 8.98 0.02
CA LEU A 146 -2.52 9.14 1.43
C LEU A 146 -2.73 10.62 1.79
N PHE A 147 -1.87 11.52 1.31
CA PHE A 147 -2.03 12.96 1.55
C PHE A 147 -3.34 13.52 0.97
N ARG A 148 -3.72 13.12 -0.24
CA ARG A 148 -5.01 13.51 -0.84
C ARG A 148 -6.19 12.94 -0.06
N LEU A 149 -6.07 11.72 0.43
CA LEU A 149 -7.10 11.07 1.23
C LEU A 149 -7.27 11.78 2.57
N ASP A 150 -6.16 12.10 3.24
CA ASP A 150 -6.14 12.83 4.51
C ASP A 150 -6.86 14.18 4.40
N ILE A 151 -6.53 14.99 3.38
CA ILE A 151 -7.25 16.25 3.11
C ILE A 151 -8.76 16.01 2.99
N ARG A 152 -9.18 15.02 2.21
CA ARG A 152 -10.62 14.74 2.02
C ARG A 152 -11.31 14.18 3.24
N MET A 153 -10.63 13.36 4.02
CA MET A 153 -11.18 12.82 5.26
C MET A 153 -11.32 13.90 6.32
N ARG A 154 -10.38 14.85 6.39
CA ARG A 154 -10.47 16.05 7.24
C ARG A 154 -11.60 16.97 6.79
N ASP A 155 -11.70 17.29 5.50
CA ASP A 155 -12.80 18.09 4.94
C ASP A 155 -14.17 17.49 5.29
N ALA A 156 -14.25 16.16 5.33
CA ALA A 156 -15.47 15.42 5.66
C ALA A 156 -15.69 15.22 7.18
N GLY A 157 -14.79 15.70 8.04
CA GLY A 157 -14.85 15.52 9.49
C GLY A 157 -14.67 14.08 9.97
N ILE A 158 -14.09 13.22 9.14
CA ILE A 158 -13.84 11.80 9.44
C ILE A 158 -12.53 11.64 10.25
N VAL A 159 -11.52 12.44 9.91
CA VAL A 159 -10.26 12.52 10.65
C VAL A 159 -10.22 13.89 11.33
N MET A 160 -10.03 13.89 12.64
CA MET A 160 -9.86 15.10 13.45
C MET A 160 -8.39 15.22 13.83
N ASP A 161 -7.83 16.43 13.75
CA ASP A 161 -6.49 16.69 14.27
C ASP A 161 -6.51 16.43 15.78
N ALA A 162 -5.69 15.48 16.23
CA ALA A 162 -5.30 15.44 17.63
C ALA A 162 -4.61 16.77 17.93
N GLU A 163 -5.07 17.48 18.96
CA GLU A 163 -4.49 18.77 19.36
C GLU A 163 -2.95 18.66 19.46
N GLY A 164 -2.20 19.19 18.48
CA GLY A 164 -0.75 19.37 18.60
C GLY A 164 0.19 18.95 17.46
N HIS A 165 -0.25 18.46 16.30
CA HIS A 165 0.69 18.16 15.20
C HIS A 165 0.60 19.16 14.03
N ALA A 166 1.71 19.86 13.79
CA ALA A 166 1.84 20.88 12.77
C ALA A 166 1.52 20.33 11.37
N VAL A 167 0.67 21.07 10.65
CA VAL A 167 0.29 20.84 9.26
C VAL A 167 1.54 20.85 8.38
N PRO A 168 1.87 19.76 7.66
CA PRO A 168 2.92 19.78 6.64
C PRO A 168 2.51 20.76 5.54
N THR A 169 3.35 21.74 5.25
CA THR A 169 3.03 22.80 4.30
C THR A 169 3.50 22.44 2.89
N PRO A 170 2.94 23.04 1.83
CA PRO A 170 3.41 22.82 0.46
C PRO A 170 4.91 23.08 0.25
N LEU A 171 5.54 23.87 1.12
CA LEU A 171 6.98 24.17 1.10
C LEU A 171 7.85 22.99 1.55
N ASP A 172 7.29 22.03 2.30
CA ASP A 172 8.03 20.83 2.74
C ASP A 172 8.33 19.89 1.55
N ASN A 173 7.57 20.01 0.45
CA ASN A 173 7.79 19.24 -0.79
C ASN A 173 8.83 19.89 -1.72
N VAL A 174 9.04 21.21 -1.63
CA VAL A 174 9.90 21.96 -2.58
C VAL A 174 11.39 21.65 -2.36
N ASN A 175 11.79 21.34 -1.13
CA ASN A 175 13.19 20.99 -0.82
C ASN A 175 13.54 19.52 -1.09
N GLN A 176 12.55 18.62 -1.27
CA GLN A 176 12.81 17.21 -1.58
C GLN A 176 13.08 16.96 -3.07
N ASP A 177 12.50 17.75 -3.97
CA ASP A 177 12.80 17.66 -5.41
C ASP A 177 14.25 18.06 -5.72
N MET A 178 14.83 19.00 -4.95
CA MET A 178 16.24 19.34 -5.05
C MET A 178 17.15 18.22 -4.52
N GLN A 179 16.77 17.52 -3.45
CA GLN A 179 17.55 16.43 -2.86
C GLN A 179 17.47 15.12 -3.65
N ASN A 180 16.39 14.90 -4.40
CA ASN A 180 16.20 13.72 -5.26
C ASN A 180 16.68 13.94 -6.71
N SER A 181 17.43 15.02 -6.97
CA SER A 181 18.07 15.25 -8.26
C SER A 181 19.10 14.14 -8.52
N PRO A 182 19.03 13.42 -9.66
CA PRO A 182 19.99 12.35 -10.00
C PRO A 182 21.46 12.80 -9.99
N ILE A 183 21.69 14.11 -10.14
CA ILE A 183 23.00 14.77 -10.15
C ILE A 183 23.66 14.77 -8.75
N LEU A 184 22.87 14.83 -7.67
CA LEU A 184 23.41 14.87 -6.29
C LEU A 184 23.63 13.48 -5.68
N VAL A 185 22.91 12.46 -6.15
CA VAL A 185 23.04 11.07 -5.66
C VAL A 185 24.24 10.35 -6.29
N ALA A 186 24.81 10.89 -7.38
CA ALA A 186 25.90 10.28 -8.14
C ALA A 186 27.31 10.83 -7.85
N SER A 187 27.47 11.80 -6.95
CA SER A 187 28.80 12.30 -6.58
C SER A 187 29.38 11.44 -5.44
N PRO A 188 30.53 10.77 -5.62
CA PRO A 188 31.23 10.13 -4.52
C PRO A 188 31.88 11.21 -3.62
N PRO A 189 32.18 10.88 -2.35
CA PRO A 189 32.78 11.82 -1.39
C PRO A 189 34.15 12.34 -1.83
#